data_AF-A0A928B8V6-F1
#
_entry.id   AF-A0A928B8V6-F1
#
_cell.length_a   1.000
_cell.length_b   1.000
_cell.length_c   1.000
_cell.angle_alpha   90.00
_cell.angle_beta   90.00
_cell.angle_gamma   90.00
#
_symmetry.space_group_name_H-M   'P 1'
#
loop_
_entity.id
_entity.type
_entity.pdbx_description
1 polymer ?
#
loop_
_entity_poly.entity_id
_entity_poly.type
_entity_poly.pdbx_seq_one_letter_code
_entity_poly.pdbx_strand_id
1 'polypeptide(L)'
;MKTSVLRLSGLYAILLLLIVSLTGCEKDPAKELIVSQSSVELGSDGAAVTVDVTANIGWTASVTNGSWLQISPKKGSSSLQMQVKADANISGAERSATVTLKADADASLAASFIVKQVPVQLTFSPDPVKVKAEGETVSINITSNTSWKIEESVETSRVTLSQTSGTGNATISAVVTANPNNKYVKIPLKFSYFGIFKTLYIEQEPGPNTAPAKPEFTSPVNGAENVYSNVKFAWNCKDADGDTLTYHLYLSKDGAQFDEYGPIWHVRSYSLPEDLDINTKYYAKLKADDGVGETSESDVISFTTASTSLYADGEWVVYQESTKPNPVKLIFTGDGFVKGDYERGGHFDTKVDWAIEGLFSAEPYKTYREYFTVYKIAAYSQESGTTITADKKQRSTAFSAVCEGGGSTGISCNYDKVNNWVQKIPGITSSDLYKCAVCVIINEPIYAGTCLMTSNGESISMVPLQRSDQQLISTLTHEMGGHGFGRLVDEYVTSDSAPSAETLASYAAWQGYGAGLNMSLTSSMEETPWSMLLGQQGYGHVSMYEGGWLYQRGVWRSESISCMNDNRLYFDSISRYLIVKRIMSIAGEEFTLEKFIANDVQKTDNTGQTKSSGEKFVPLAPPVFVID
;
A
#
# COMPACT_ATOMS: atom_id res chain seq x y z
N MET A 1 -68.60 -63.77 -89.28
CA MET A 1 -68.03 -63.79 -87.92
C MET A 1 -68.57 -62.59 -87.18
N LYS A 2 -69.27 -62.86 -86.07
CA LYS A 2 -70.10 -61.94 -85.27
C LYS A 2 -69.36 -60.62 -84.96
N THR A 3 -69.74 -59.53 -85.62
CA THR A 3 -70.78 -58.54 -85.27
C THR A 3 -70.32 -57.57 -84.17
N SER A 4 -70.40 -56.25 -84.27
CA SER A 4 -70.96 -55.37 -85.31
C SER A 4 -71.06 -53.92 -84.76
N VAL A 5 -71.20 -52.94 -85.67
CA VAL A 5 -71.97 -51.68 -85.52
C VAL A 5 -71.31 -50.62 -84.60
N LEU A 6 -70.66 -49.53 -85.03
CA LEU A 6 -70.76 -48.65 -86.21
C LEU A 6 -72.08 -47.87 -86.29
N ARG A 7 -71.96 -46.57 -86.61
CA ARG A 7 -72.94 -45.68 -87.29
C ARG A 7 -73.63 -44.63 -86.40
N LEU A 8 -73.78 -43.36 -86.80
CA LEU A 8 -73.40 -42.62 -88.02
C LEU A 8 -73.64 -41.10 -87.79
N SER A 9 -72.85 -40.25 -88.47
CA SER A 9 -73.18 -38.99 -89.21
C SER A 9 -74.41 -38.12 -88.82
N GLY A 10 -74.43 -36.79 -88.92
CA GLY A 10 -73.52 -35.82 -89.55
C GLY A 10 -74.21 -34.43 -89.75
N LEU A 11 -73.50 -33.53 -90.47
CA LEU A 11 -73.89 -32.28 -91.17
C LEU A 11 -74.05 -30.90 -90.45
N TYR A 12 -73.10 -30.01 -90.80
CA TYR A 12 -73.09 -28.57 -91.19
C TYR A 12 -74.18 -27.55 -90.76
N ALA A 13 -73.74 -26.37 -90.27
CA ALA A 13 -74.03 -25.02 -90.81
C ALA A 13 -73.29 -23.89 -90.03
N ILE A 14 -72.93 -22.80 -90.72
CA ILE A 14 -72.15 -21.63 -90.24
C ILE A 14 -73.10 -20.45 -89.90
N LEU A 15 -72.87 -19.73 -88.79
CA LEU A 15 -73.29 -18.32 -88.59
C LEU A 15 -72.47 -17.63 -87.47
N LEU A 16 -71.86 -16.46 -87.75
CA LEU A 16 -71.45 -15.42 -86.77
C LEU A 16 -72.73 -14.77 -86.17
N LEU A 17 -72.87 -14.19 -84.97
CA LEU A 17 -72.00 -13.48 -84.03
C LEU A 17 -72.82 -13.34 -82.72
N LEU A 18 -72.34 -13.80 -81.56
CA LEU A 18 -72.72 -13.21 -80.26
C LEU A 18 -71.66 -13.53 -79.20
N ILE A 19 -71.23 -12.47 -78.53
CA ILE A 19 -70.20 -12.41 -77.49
C ILE A 19 -70.66 -13.22 -76.27
N VAL A 20 -69.90 -14.26 -75.89
CA VAL A 20 -69.91 -14.83 -74.55
C VAL A 20 -68.55 -14.54 -73.95
N SER A 21 -68.50 -13.52 -73.09
CA SER A 21 -67.36 -13.24 -72.23
C SER A 21 -67.19 -14.41 -71.26
N LEU A 22 -66.27 -15.31 -71.61
CA LEU A 22 -65.68 -16.26 -70.68
C LEU A 22 -64.85 -15.47 -69.65
N THR A 23 -65.49 -15.01 -68.58
CA THR A 23 -64.77 -14.68 -67.35
C THR A 23 -64.30 -16.00 -66.74
N GLY A 24 -63.11 -16.43 -67.15
CA GLY A 24 -62.34 -17.40 -66.40
C GLY A 24 -62.18 -16.87 -64.99
N CYS A 25 -62.79 -17.57 -64.04
CA CYS A 25 -62.55 -17.37 -62.62
C CYS A 25 -61.12 -17.86 -62.36
N GLU A 26 -60.11 -17.01 -62.58
CA GLU A 26 -58.79 -17.23 -61.98
C GLU A 26 -59.03 -17.19 -60.47
N LYS A 27 -59.02 -18.37 -59.86
CA LYS A 27 -59.05 -18.51 -58.41
C LYS A 27 -57.80 -17.80 -57.91
N ASP A 28 -57.96 -16.76 -57.10
CA ASP A 28 -56.83 -16.05 -56.50
C ASP A 28 -55.82 -17.08 -55.95
N PRO A 29 -54.51 -16.92 -56.23
CA PRO A 29 -53.51 -17.87 -55.75
C PRO A 29 -53.63 -18.01 -54.24
N ALA A 30 -53.50 -19.25 -53.74
CA ALA A 30 -53.58 -19.50 -52.31
C ALA A 30 -52.56 -18.62 -51.56
N LYS A 31 -52.99 -17.98 -50.46
CA LYS A 31 -52.10 -17.16 -49.63
C LYS A 31 -50.96 -18.03 -49.10
N GLU A 32 -49.73 -17.57 -49.30
CA GLU A 32 -48.50 -18.28 -48.96
C GLU A 32 -47.60 -17.36 -48.13
N LEU A 33 -47.06 -17.90 -47.04
CA LEU A 33 -46.05 -17.28 -46.20
C LEU A 33 -45.16 -18.39 -45.64
N ILE A 34 -43.96 -18.54 -46.18
CA ILE A 34 -43.03 -19.62 -45.83
C ILE A 34 -41.63 -19.03 -45.65
N VAL A 35 -40.85 -19.63 -44.75
CA VAL A 35 -39.43 -19.33 -44.56
C VAL A 35 -38.59 -20.49 -45.06
N SER A 36 -37.43 -20.23 -45.67
CA SER A 36 -36.61 -21.27 -46.30
C SER A 36 -36.01 -22.29 -45.33
N GLN A 37 -35.93 -21.96 -44.04
CA GLN A 37 -35.34 -22.80 -43.01
C GLN A 37 -36.06 -22.63 -41.68
N SER A 38 -36.21 -23.73 -40.92
CA SER A 38 -36.81 -23.74 -39.59
C SER A 38 -35.84 -23.34 -38.48
N SER A 39 -34.53 -23.30 -38.76
CA SER A 39 -33.47 -22.88 -37.84
C SER A 39 -32.31 -22.22 -38.57
N VAL A 40 -31.66 -21.24 -37.93
CA VAL A 40 -30.44 -20.56 -38.37
C VAL A 40 -29.41 -20.59 -37.24
N GLU A 41 -28.16 -20.90 -37.55
CA GLU A 41 -27.05 -20.85 -36.60
C GLU A 41 -26.15 -19.64 -36.91
N LEU A 42 -25.89 -18.85 -35.87
CA LEU A 42 -24.98 -17.70 -35.93
C LEU A 42 -23.70 -18.00 -35.16
N GLY A 43 -22.57 -17.54 -35.73
CA GLY A 43 -21.29 -17.52 -35.04
C GLY A 43 -21.33 -16.63 -33.78
N SER A 44 -20.33 -16.80 -32.92
CA SER A 44 -20.25 -16.08 -31.64
C SER A 44 -20.07 -14.57 -31.81
N ASP A 45 -19.58 -14.12 -32.96
CA ASP A 45 -19.42 -12.71 -33.37
C ASP A 45 -20.72 -12.09 -33.92
N GLY A 46 -21.73 -12.90 -34.23
CA GLY A 46 -23.04 -12.44 -34.71
C GLY A 46 -23.05 -11.96 -36.16
N ALA A 47 -22.16 -12.48 -37.01
CA ALA A 47 -22.14 -12.20 -38.45
C ALA A 47 -23.54 -12.36 -39.08
N ALA A 48 -23.91 -11.46 -40.00
CA ALA A 48 -25.24 -11.44 -40.58
C ALA A 48 -25.48 -12.62 -41.53
N VAL A 49 -26.62 -13.30 -41.37
CA VAL A 49 -27.09 -14.40 -42.23
C VAL A 49 -28.41 -14.01 -42.88
N THR A 50 -28.70 -14.54 -44.06
CA THR A 50 -29.97 -14.30 -44.78
C THR A 50 -30.91 -15.49 -44.69
N VAL A 51 -32.21 -15.22 -44.55
CA VAL A 51 -33.31 -16.17 -44.61
C VAL A 51 -34.23 -15.75 -45.75
N ASP A 52 -34.54 -16.65 -46.67
CA ASP A 52 -35.49 -16.35 -47.74
C ASP A 52 -36.91 -16.47 -47.19
N VAL A 53 -37.69 -15.42 -47.40
CA VAL A 53 -39.13 -15.37 -47.11
C VAL A 53 -39.85 -15.47 -48.45
N THR A 54 -40.70 -16.48 -48.62
CA THR A 54 -41.60 -16.61 -49.77
C THR A 54 -42.98 -16.15 -49.36
N ALA A 55 -43.51 -15.10 -50.01
CA ALA A 55 -44.81 -14.56 -49.66
C ALA A 55 -45.53 -13.92 -50.86
N ASN A 56 -46.85 -14.12 -50.93
CA ASN A 56 -47.77 -13.39 -51.83
C ASN A 56 -48.78 -12.52 -51.06
N ILE A 57 -48.56 -12.32 -49.76
CA ILE A 57 -49.38 -11.55 -48.84
C ILE A 57 -48.49 -10.62 -47.98
N GLY A 58 -49.03 -9.47 -47.57
CA GLY A 58 -48.39 -8.59 -46.58
C GLY A 58 -48.09 -9.33 -45.27
N TRP A 59 -46.91 -9.14 -44.71
CA TRP A 59 -46.47 -9.78 -43.48
C TRP A 59 -45.68 -8.84 -42.57
N THR A 60 -45.76 -9.11 -41.28
CA THR A 60 -44.99 -8.43 -40.22
C THR A 60 -44.22 -9.46 -39.40
N ALA A 61 -42.93 -9.20 -39.15
CA ALA A 61 -42.03 -10.05 -38.37
C ALA A 61 -41.80 -9.51 -36.96
N SER A 62 -41.73 -10.40 -35.98
CA SER A 62 -41.36 -10.11 -34.59
C SER A 62 -40.35 -11.12 -34.04
N VAL A 63 -39.58 -10.71 -33.03
CA VAL A 63 -38.59 -11.55 -32.35
C VAL A 63 -39.06 -11.80 -30.92
N THR A 64 -39.07 -13.07 -30.50
CA THR A 64 -39.34 -13.48 -29.11
C THR A 64 -38.05 -14.01 -28.47
N ASN A 65 -37.77 -13.62 -27.21
CA ASN A 65 -36.56 -13.99 -26.46
C ASN A 65 -35.22 -13.59 -27.14
N GLY A 66 -35.23 -12.51 -27.94
CA GLY A 66 -34.08 -12.12 -28.76
C GLY A 66 -33.80 -10.62 -28.77
N SER A 67 -33.69 -9.97 -27.60
CA SER A 67 -33.27 -8.55 -27.52
C SER A 67 -31.90 -8.29 -28.14
N TRP A 68 -31.05 -9.32 -28.19
CA TRP A 68 -29.73 -9.38 -28.83
C TRP A 68 -29.79 -9.64 -30.34
N LEU A 69 -30.98 -9.78 -30.94
CA LEU A 69 -31.16 -10.18 -32.33
C LEU A 69 -31.87 -9.07 -33.14
N GLN A 70 -31.26 -8.68 -34.24
CA GLN A 70 -31.79 -7.71 -35.21
C GLN A 70 -32.20 -8.43 -36.50
N ILE A 71 -33.37 -8.08 -37.02
CA ILE A 71 -33.88 -8.56 -38.31
C ILE A 71 -34.22 -7.39 -39.23
N SER A 72 -33.97 -7.53 -40.53
CA SER A 72 -34.31 -6.52 -41.55
C SER A 72 -34.59 -7.18 -42.91
N PRO A 73 -35.71 -6.85 -43.59
CA PRO A 73 -36.77 -5.94 -43.16
C PRO A 73 -37.73 -6.59 -42.15
N LYS A 74 -38.41 -5.78 -41.31
CA LYS A 74 -39.42 -6.26 -40.33
C LYS A 74 -40.81 -6.43 -40.92
N LYS A 75 -41.02 -5.98 -42.17
CA LYS A 75 -42.29 -6.08 -42.90
C LYS A 75 -42.00 -6.28 -44.39
N GLY A 76 -42.91 -6.91 -45.10
CA GLY A 76 -42.82 -7.08 -46.55
C GLY A 76 -44.18 -7.48 -47.14
N SER A 77 -44.29 -7.46 -48.47
CA SER A 77 -45.51 -7.85 -49.20
C SER A 77 -45.26 -8.79 -50.37
N SER A 78 -43.99 -9.19 -50.55
CA SER A 78 -43.53 -10.13 -51.58
C SER A 78 -42.42 -11.01 -51.01
N SER A 79 -41.99 -11.99 -51.78
CA SER A 79 -40.79 -12.77 -51.47
C SER A 79 -39.55 -11.87 -51.42
N LEU A 80 -38.71 -12.05 -50.40
CA LEU A 80 -37.47 -11.28 -50.17
C LEU A 80 -36.50 -12.02 -49.25
N GLN A 81 -35.27 -11.50 -49.15
CA GLN A 81 -34.27 -11.97 -48.20
C GLN A 81 -34.30 -11.15 -46.92
N MET A 82 -34.56 -11.80 -45.79
CA MET A 82 -34.46 -11.21 -44.46
C MET A 82 -33.05 -11.41 -43.91
N GLN A 83 -32.36 -10.31 -43.61
CA GLN A 83 -31.12 -10.32 -42.87
C GLN A 83 -31.40 -10.54 -41.37
N VAL A 84 -30.67 -11.47 -40.78
CA VAL A 84 -30.67 -11.83 -39.37
C VAL A 84 -29.27 -11.58 -38.82
N LYS A 85 -29.13 -10.68 -37.85
CA LYS A 85 -27.85 -10.29 -37.26
C LYS A 85 -27.97 -10.32 -35.74
N ALA A 86 -26.98 -10.85 -35.04
CA ALA A 86 -26.95 -10.88 -33.59
C ALA A 86 -25.86 -9.97 -33.04
N ASP A 87 -26.05 -9.48 -31.82
CA ASP A 87 -24.93 -9.07 -30.99
C ASP A 87 -24.05 -10.28 -30.70
N ALA A 88 -22.81 -10.07 -30.28
CA ALA A 88 -21.95 -11.19 -29.92
C ALA A 88 -22.41 -11.88 -28.63
N ASN A 89 -22.14 -13.18 -28.53
CA ASN A 89 -22.55 -13.99 -27.39
C ASN A 89 -21.41 -14.21 -26.41
N ILE A 90 -21.26 -13.29 -25.45
CA ILE A 90 -20.27 -13.37 -24.36
C ILE A 90 -20.79 -14.07 -23.10
N SER A 91 -21.98 -14.67 -23.14
CA SER A 91 -22.66 -15.21 -21.95
C SER A 91 -22.13 -16.58 -21.46
N GLY A 92 -21.25 -17.22 -22.23
CA GLY A 92 -20.70 -18.55 -21.92
C GLY A 92 -21.63 -19.73 -22.23
N ALA A 93 -22.89 -19.48 -22.59
CA ALA A 93 -23.86 -20.50 -22.97
C ALA A 93 -24.46 -20.24 -24.37
N GLU A 94 -24.91 -21.29 -25.05
CA GLU A 94 -25.72 -21.13 -26.27
C GLU A 94 -27.02 -20.39 -25.93
N ARG A 95 -27.43 -19.47 -26.82
CA ARG A 95 -28.69 -18.74 -26.69
C ARG A 95 -29.52 -18.89 -27.96
N SER A 96 -30.85 -18.81 -27.82
CA SER A 96 -31.78 -18.93 -28.93
C SER A 96 -32.92 -17.93 -28.86
N ALA A 97 -33.39 -17.47 -30.01
CA ALA A 97 -34.56 -16.60 -30.16
C ALA A 97 -35.46 -17.13 -31.29
N THR A 98 -36.75 -16.81 -31.26
CA THR A 98 -37.70 -17.21 -32.32
C THR A 98 -38.13 -15.99 -33.11
N VAL A 99 -37.97 -16.05 -34.44
CA VAL A 99 -38.52 -15.06 -35.37
C VAL A 99 -39.86 -15.57 -35.88
N THR A 100 -40.91 -14.78 -35.72
CA THR A 100 -42.27 -15.12 -36.17
C THR A 100 -42.73 -14.10 -37.19
N LEU A 101 -43.16 -14.56 -38.37
CA LEU A 101 -43.78 -13.78 -39.41
C LEU A 101 -45.28 -14.08 -39.39
N LYS A 102 -46.12 -13.04 -39.34
CA LYS A 102 -47.57 -13.15 -39.41
C LYS A 102 -48.08 -12.44 -40.65
N ALA A 103 -49.02 -13.06 -41.36
CA ALA A 103 -49.69 -12.40 -42.47
C ALA A 103 -50.64 -11.31 -41.94
N ASP A 104 -50.57 -10.10 -42.50
CA ASP A 104 -51.32 -8.93 -42.01
C ASP A 104 -52.84 -9.08 -42.23
N ALA A 105 -53.24 -9.74 -43.33
CA ALA A 105 -54.63 -9.96 -43.73
C ALA A 105 -55.12 -11.39 -43.49
N ASP A 106 -54.36 -12.20 -42.72
CA ASP A 106 -54.76 -13.55 -42.33
C ASP A 106 -54.06 -13.99 -41.04
N ALA A 107 -54.72 -13.77 -39.89
CA ALA A 107 -54.14 -14.06 -38.59
C ALA A 107 -53.84 -15.55 -38.35
N SER A 108 -54.39 -16.45 -39.19
CA SER A 108 -54.14 -17.89 -39.11
C SER A 108 -52.89 -18.35 -39.88
N LEU A 109 -52.36 -17.49 -40.77
CA LEU A 109 -51.19 -17.77 -41.59
C LEU A 109 -49.94 -17.14 -40.96
N ALA A 110 -49.06 -17.99 -40.44
CA ALA A 110 -47.80 -17.58 -39.83
C ALA A 110 -46.66 -18.56 -40.17
N ALA A 111 -45.45 -18.04 -40.24
CA ALA A 111 -44.22 -18.80 -40.37
C ALA A 111 -43.27 -18.45 -39.22
N SER A 112 -42.42 -19.38 -38.82
CA SER A 112 -41.42 -19.10 -37.78
C SER A 112 -40.16 -19.93 -37.97
N PHE A 113 -39.04 -19.38 -37.49
CA PHE A 113 -37.77 -20.08 -37.43
C PHE A 113 -37.02 -19.70 -36.14
N ILE A 114 -36.15 -20.60 -35.70
CA ILE A 114 -35.32 -20.42 -34.52
C ILE A 114 -33.96 -19.87 -34.95
N VAL A 115 -33.43 -18.91 -34.22
CA VAL A 115 -32.04 -18.45 -34.36
C VAL A 115 -31.27 -18.92 -33.15
N LYS A 116 -30.25 -19.75 -33.35
CA LYS A 116 -29.31 -20.20 -32.32
C LYS A 116 -27.98 -19.47 -32.48
N GLN A 117 -27.34 -19.16 -31.36
CA GLN A 117 -26.01 -18.54 -31.37
C GLN A 117 -25.11 -19.18 -30.32
N VAL A 118 -23.97 -19.69 -30.78
CA VAL A 118 -22.93 -20.26 -29.91
C VAL A 118 -22.20 -19.15 -29.14
N PRO A 119 -21.75 -19.41 -27.90
CA PRO A 119 -20.97 -18.43 -27.14
C PRO A 119 -19.55 -18.29 -27.66
N VAL A 120 -18.89 -17.17 -27.35
CA VAL A 120 -17.43 -17.05 -27.50
C VAL A 120 -16.75 -18.09 -26.62
N GLN A 121 -15.75 -18.78 -27.17
CA GLN A 121 -15.02 -19.86 -26.50
C GLN A 121 -13.51 -19.63 -26.63
N LEU A 122 -12.80 -19.83 -25.52
CA LEU A 122 -11.34 -19.86 -25.45
C LEU A 122 -10.93 -20.85 -24.36
N THR A 123 -10.32 -21.96 -24.75
CA THR A 123 -9.78 -22.97 -23.83
C THR A 123 -8.35 -23.34 -24.20
N PHE A 124 -7.64 -23.91 -23.23
CA PHE A 124 -6.24 -24.26 -23.35
C PHE A 124 -6.05 -25.73 -23.00
N SER A 125 -5.06 -26.36 -23.60
CA SER A 125 -4.60 -27.69 -23.21
C SER A 125 -3.08 -27.78 -23.41
N PRO A 126 -2.29 -28.06 -22.35
CA PRO A 126 -2.71 -28.26 -20.96
C PRO A 126 -3.15 -26.96 -20.24
N ASP A 127 -3.92 -27.08 -19.15
CA ASP A 127 -4.34 -25.98 -18.26
C ASP A 127 -4.44 -26.50 -16.80
N PRO A 128 -3.51 -26.16 -15.89
CA PRO A 128 -2.32 -25.32 -16.12
C PRO A 128 -1.22 -26.05 -16.92
N VAL A 129 -0.25 -25.29 -17.42
CA VAL A 129 0.95 -25.82 -18.11
C VAL A 129 2.03 -26.06 -17.06
N LYS A 130 2.47 -27.30 -16.88
CA LYS A 130 3.50 -27.65 -15.89
C LYS A 130 4.88 -27.72 -16.53
N VAL A 131 5.89 -27.14 -15.87
CA VAL A 131 7.26 -27.04 -16.36
C VAL A 131 8.27 -27.40 -15.27
N LYS A 132 9.36 -28.08 -15.64
CA LYS A 132 10.46 -28.39 -14.72
C LYS A 132 11.31 -27.16 -14.37
N ALA A 133 12.06 -27.28 -13.28
CA ALA A 133 12.94 -26.23 -12.79
C ALA A 133 14.02 -25.81 -13.82
N GLU A 134 14.57 -26.75 -14.59
CA GLU A 134 15.62 -26.46 -15.59
C GLU A 134 15.13 -25.64 -16.79
N GLY A 135 13.81 -25.45 -16.90
CA GLY A 135 13.17 -24.83 -18.06
C GLY A 135 13.03 -25.81 -19.21
N GLU A 136 11.99 -25.60 -20.02
CA GLU A 136 11.73 -26.43 -21.19
C GLU A 136 10.89 -25.67 -22.23
N THR A 137 10.77 -26.25 -23.43
CA THR A 137 9.82 -25.77 -24.43
C THR A 137 8.55 -26.60 -24.37
N VAL A 138 7.43 -25.95 -24.11
CA VAL A 138 6.11 -26.60 -24.00
C VAL A 138 5.18 -26.15 -25.12
N SER A 139 4.31 -27.06 -25.58
CA SER A 139 3.25 -26.75 -26.54
C SER A 139 1.92 -26.49 -25.83
N ILE A 140 1.24 -25.41 -26.22
CA ILE A 140 -0.06 -24.99 -25.70
C ILE A 140 -1.06 -25.01 -26.85
N ASN A 141 -2.06 -25.86 -26.75
CA ASN A 141 -3.16 -25.92 -27.70
C ASN A 141 -4.26 -24.95 -27.28
N ILE A 142 -4.54 -23.97 -28.13
CA ILE A 142 -5.60 -22.98 -27.98
C ILE A 142 -6.78 -23.46 -28.83
N THR A 143 -7.93 -23.67 -28.18
CA THR A 143 -9.20 -23.90 -28.88
C THR A 143 -10.06 -22.64 -28.77
N SER A 144 -10.38 -22.02 -29.90
CA SER A 144 -11.18 -20.79 -29.96
C SER A 144 -12.04 -20.71 -31.20
N ASN A 145 -13.17 -20.03 -31.09
CA ASN A 145 -14.04 -19.63 -32.21
C ASN A 145 -13.96 -18.13 -32.52
N THR A 146 -12.99 -17.42 -31.96
CA THR A 146 -12.80 -15.97 -32.14
C THR A 146 -11.31 -15.62 -32.26
N SER A 147 -11.00 -14.36 -32.49
CA SER A 147 -9.64 -13.84 -32.41
C SER A 147 -9.22 -13.64 -30.96
N TRP A 148 -7.94 -13.92 -30.70
CA TRP A 148 -7.33 -13.82 -29.38
C TRP A 148 -5.96 -13.13 -29.48
N LYS A 149 -5.55 -12.46 -28.40
CA LYS A 149 -4.25 -11.79 -28.25
C LYS A 149 -3.73 -12.01 -26.83
N ILE A 150 -2.43 -12.15 -26.68
CA ILE A 150 -1.72 -12.19 -25.39
C ILE A 150 -1.28 -10.76 -25.08
N GLU A 151 -1.64 -10.25 -23.91
CA GLU A 151 -1.31 -8.87 -23.50
C GLU A 151 0.18 -8.72 -23.18
N GLU A 152 0.75 -7.52 -23.39
CA GLU A 152 2.21 -7.23 -23.30
C GLU A 152 2.83 -7.40 -21.89
N SER A 153 2.04 -7.72 -20.86
CA SER A 153 2.48 -7.87 -19.48
C SER A 153 3.04 -9.27 -19.13
N VAL A 154 3.44 -10.07 -20.12
CA VAL A 154 4.11 -11.35 -19.86
C VAL A 154 5.57 -11.05 -19.47
N GLU A 155 6.10 -11.71 -18.45
CA GLU A 155 7.52 -11.59 -18.08
C GLU A 155 8.41 -12.12 -19.22
N THR A 156 8.75 -11.25 -20.17
CA THR A 156 9.49 -11.58 -21.40
C THR A 156 10.92 -12.04 -21.14
N SER A 157 11.45 -11.80 -19.93
CA SER A 157 12.73 -12.33 -19.48
C SER A 157 12.70 -13.83 -19.19
N ARG A 158 11.53 -14.42 -18.91
CA ARG A 158 11.39 -15.84 -18.52
C ARG A 158 10.65 -16.71 -19.53
N VAL A 159 9.74 -16.13 -20.30
CA VAL A 159 8.94 -16.88 -21.28
C VAL A 159 9.01 -16.21 -22.65
N THR A 160 9.45 -16.96 -23.65
CA THR A 160 9.39 -16.57 -25.06
C THR A 160 8.31 -17.36 -25.77
N LEU A 161 7.34 -16.67 -26.38
CA LEU A 161 6.22 -17.28 -27.08
C LEU A 161 6.45 -17.24 -28.60
N SER A 162 6.11 -18.31 -29.31
CA SER A 162 6.22 -18.33 -30.79
C SER A 162 5.18 -17.46 -31.49
N GLN A 163 4.08 -17.15 -30.81
CA GLN A 163 2.96 -16.38 -31.35
C GLN A 163 2.19 -15.73 -30.21
N THR A 164 1.83 -14.46 -30.37
CA THR A 164 1.13 -13.65 -29.34
C THR A 164 -0.28 -13.23 -29.75
N SER A 165 -0.75 -13.58 -30.95
CA SER A 165 -2.12 -13.34 -31.39
C SER A 165 -2.52 -14.33 -32.47
N GLY A 166 -3.81 -14.59 -32.63
CA GLY A 166 -4.33 -15.48 -33.68
C GLY A 166 -5.85 -15.44 -33.79
N THR A 167 -6.38 -16.20 -34.74
CA THR A 167 -7.82 -16.37 -34.96
C THR A 167 -8.16 -17.85 -34.99
N GLY A 168 -9.17 -18.24 -34.22
CA GLY A 168 -9.57 -19.64 -34.12
C GLY A 168 -8.56 -20.49 -33.34
N ASN A 169 -8.52 -21.78 -33.65
CA ASN A 169 -7.62 -22.74 -33.01
C ASN A 169 -6.17 -22.49 -33.41
N ALA A 170 -5.24 -22.69 -32.47
CA ALA A 170 -3.81 -22.62 -32.73
C ALA A 170 -3.03 -23.51 -31.77
N THR A 171 -1.79 -23.82 -32.14
CA THR A 171 -0.81 -24.38 -31.21
C THR A 171 0.37 -23.43 -31.14
N ILE A 172 0.67 -22.93 -29.94
CA ILE A 172 1.83 -22.06 -29.71
C ILE A 172 2.87 -22.82 -28.88
N SER A 173 4.13 -22.46 -29.06
CA SER A 173 5.22 -22.92 -28.18
C SER A 173 5.62 -21.82 -27.21
N ALA A 174 5.85 -22.20 -25.95
CA ALA A 174 6.39 -21.35 -24.92
C ALA A 174 7.75 -21.93 -24.48
N VAL A 175 8.82 -21.16 -24.71
CA VAL A 175 10.16 -21.47 -24.21
C VAL A 175 10.29 -20.83 -22.83
N VAL A 176 10.39 -21.64 -21.79
CA VAL A 176 10.51 -21.19 -20.41
C VAL A 176 11.96 -21.37 -19.95
N THR A 177 12.57 -20.30 -19.43
CA THR A 177 13.94 -20.37 -18.89
C THR A 177 13.99 -21.12 -17.56
N ALA A 178 15.17 -21.58 -17.16
CA ALA A 178 15.38 -22.19 -15.85
C ALA A 178 14.91 -21.28 -14.71
N ASN A 179 14.35 -21.89 -13.66
CA ASN A 179 14.04 -21.27 -12.39
C ASN A 179 15.30 -21.31 -11.49
N PRO A 180 15.97 -20.18 -11.24
CA PRO A 180 17.17 -20.19 -10.41
C PRO A 180 16.86 -20.35 -8.92
N ASN A 181 15.61 -20.11 -8.49
CA ASN A 181 15.25 -20.02 -7.08
C ASN A 181 14.46 -21.25 -6.65
N ASN A 182 14.62 -21.66 -5.40
CA ASN A 182 13.89 -22.74 -4.72
C ASN A 182 12.38 -22.51 -4.48
N LYS A 183 11.78 -21.50 -5.12
CA LYS A 183 10.35 -21.18 -5.01
C LYS A 183 9.60 -21.60 -6.24
N TYR A 184 8.36 -22.04 -6.03
CA TYR A 184 7.43 -22.32 -7.10
C TYR A 184 7.09 -21.04 -7.85
N VAL A 185 7.11 -21.11 -9.19
CA VAL A 185 6.84 -19.94 -10.02
C VAL A 185 5.56 -20.14 -10.81
N LYS A 186 4.68 -19.15 -10.74
CA LYS A 186 3.41 -19.11 -11.45
C LYS A 186 3.37 -17.93 -12.41
N ILE A 187 3.49 -18.19 -13.71
CA ILE A 187 3.57 -17.17 -14.76
C ILE A 187 2.20 -17.04 -15.45
N PRO A 188 1.51 -15.88 -15.33
CA PRO A 188 0.23 -15.66 -15.98
C PRO A 188 0.41 -15.29 -17.46
N LEU A 189 -0.24 -16.04 -18.35
CA LEU A 189 -0.47 -15.66 -19.73
C LEU A 189 -1.90 -15.15 -19.88
N LYS A 190 -2.07 -13.84 -19.93
CA LYS A 190 -3.39 -13.20 -20.05
C LYS A 190 -3.79 -13.06 -21.52
N PHE A 191 -4.82 -13.79 -21.92
CA PHE A 191 -5.41 -13.74 -23.24
C PHE A 191 -6.61 -12.79 -23.25
N SER A 192 -6.62 -11.82 -24.16
CA SER A 192 -7.82 -11.06 -24.54
C SER A 192 -8.48 -11.72 -25.75
N TYR A 193 -9.80 -11.84 -25.70
CA TYR A 193 -10.62 -12.37 -26.78
C TYR A 193 -12.00 -11.72 -26.69
N PHE A 194 -12.45 -11.10 -27.79
CA PHE A 194 -13.75 -10.42 -27.83
C PHE A 194 -13.98 -9.39 -26.68
N GLY A 195 -12.93 -8.70 -26.22
CA GLY A 195 -13.02 -7.68 -25.16
C GLY A 195 -13.13 -8.25 -23.73
N ILE A 196 -13.11 -9.57 -23.56
CA ILE A 196 -13.00 -10.25 -22.26
C ILE A 196 -11.63 -10.92 -22.12
N PHE A 197 -11.27 -11.33 -20.90
CA PHE A 197 -9.95 -11.89 -20.59
C PHE A 197 -10.04 -13.29 -19.98
N LYS A 198 -9.08 -14.15 -20.32
CA LYS A 198 -8.85 -15.43 -19.65
C LYS A 198 -7.35 -15.64 -19.44
N THR A 199 -6.98 -16.15 -18.27
CA THR A 199 -5.56 -16.35 -17.92
C THR A 199 -5.24 -17.84 -17.91
N LEU A 200 -4.20 -18.23 -18.64
CA LEU A 200 -3.53 -19.52 -18.52
C LEU A 200 -2.33 -19.36 -17.61
N TYR A 201 -2.06 -20.32 -16.74
CA TYR A 201 -0.87 -20.30 -15.88
C TYR A 201 0.16 -21.32 -16.36
N ILE A 202 1.40 -20.86 -16.49
CA ILE A 202 2.58 -21.73 -16.51
C ILE A 202 3.05 -21.89 -15.06
N GLU A 203 3.23 -23.12 -14.67
CA GLU A 203 3.42 -23.60 -13.32
C GLU A 203 4.77 -24.34 -13.28
N GLN A 204 5.82 -23.64 -12.82
CA GLN A 204 7.20 -24.10 -12.87
C GLN A 204 7.69 -24.56 -11.49
N GLU A 205 8.29 -25.75 -11.45
CA GLU A 205 8.86 -26.35 -10.24
C GLU A 205 10.00 -25.49 -9.63
N PRO A 206 10.20 -25.59 -8.30
CA PRO A 206 11.33 -24.97 -7.60
C PRO A 206 12.70 -25.34 -8.18
N GLY A 207 13.58 -24.35 -8.30
CA GLY A 207 15.01 -24.53 -8.53
C GLY A 207 15.75 -25.13 -7.32
N PRO A 208 17.09 -25.24 -7.41
CA PRO A 208 17.91 -25.64 -6.27
C PRO A 208 17.81 -24.62 -5.12
N ASN A 209 18.08 -25.07 -3.90
CA ASN A 209 18.23 -24.20 -2.74
C ASN A 209 19.72 -23.97 -2.43
N THR A 210 20.08 -22.74 -2.12
CA THR A 210 21.43 -22.34 -1.74
C THR A 210 21.45 -21.98 -0.27
N ALA A 211 22.42 -22.53 0.48
CA ALA A 211 22.60 -22.15 1.88
C ALA A 211 22.76 -20.62 2.04
N PRO A 212 22.27 -20.04 3.15
CA PRO A 212 22.47 -18.63 3.44
C PRO A 212 23.95 -18.24 3.39
N ALA A 213 24.25 -17.03 2.94
CA ALA A 213 25.60 -16.48 3.06
C ALA A 213 26.05 -16.51 4.51
N LYS A 214 27.36 -16.67 4.73
CA LYS A 214 27.94 -16.70 6.07
C LYS A 214 27.51 -15.46 6.88
N PRO A 215 26.94 -15.61 8.07
CA PRO A 215 26.61 -14.46 8.91
C PRO A 215 27.87 -13.81 9.47
N GLU A 216 27.86 -12.47 9.54
CA GLU A 216 28.98 -11.67 10.03
C GLU A 216 28.51 -10.71 11.13
N PHE A 217 29.09 -10.82 12.32
CA PHE A 217 28.78 -9.88 13.42
C PHE A 217 29.24 -8.47 13.06
N THR A 218 28.32 -7.52 13.22
CA THR A 218 28.62 -6.08 13.22
C THR A 218 28.74 -5.54 14.65
N SER A 219 28.12 -6.20 15.62
CA SER A 219 28.26 -5.90 17.05
C SER A 219 27.98 -7.15 17.91
N PRO A 220 28.77 -7.42 18.96
CA PRO A 220 30.13 -6.94 19.15
C PRO A 220 31.03 -7.42 18.00
N VAL A 221 32.06 -6.64 17.64
CA VAL A 221 33.11 -7.11 16.71
C VAL A 221 34.06 -8.06 17.43
N ASN A 222 34.75 -8.93 16.69
CA ASN A 222 35.71 -9.86 17.29
C ASN A 222 36.84 -9.13 18.04
N GLY A 223 37.07 -9.51 19.28
CA GLY A 223 38.06 -8.91 20.19
C GLY A 223 37.59 -7.63 20.86
N ALA A 224 36.31 -7.25 20.76
CA ALA A 224 35.81 -6.05 21.39
C ALA A 224 36.02 -6.06 22.91
N GLU A 225 36.53 -4.97 23.47
CA GLU A 225 36.68 -4.75 24.91
C GLU A 225 35.67 -3.71 25.38
N ASN A 226 35.42 -3.68 26.69
CA ASN A 226 34.47 -2.76 27.32
C ASN A 226 33.06 -2.81 26.72
N VAL A 227 32.63 -3.99 26.26
CA VAL A 227 31.27 -4.21 25.79
C VAL A 227 30.32 -4.18 26.98
N TYR A 228 29.19 -3.50 26.89
CA TYR A 228 28.31 -3.41 28.06
C TYR A 228 27.63 -4.73 28.42
N SER A 229 27.24 -4.92 29.69
CA SER A 229 26.56 -6.12 30.18
C SER A 229 25.25 -6.41 29.43
N ASN A 230 24.49 -5.37 29.10
CA ASN A 230 23.26 -5.42 28.31
C ASN A 230 23.55 -5.49 26.80
N VAL A 231 24.34 -6.47 26.37
CA VAL A 231 24.81 -6.60 24.97
C VAL A 231 23.63 -6.68 23.99
N LYS A 232 23.69 -5.82 22.97
CA LYS A 232 22.91 -5.98 21.73
C LYS A 232 23.81 -6.54 20.63
N PHE A 233 23.54 -7.77 20.23
CA PHE A 233 24.17 -8.42 19.09
C PHE A 233 23.55 -7.89 17.80
N ALA A 234 24.36 -7.69 16.76
CA ALA A 234 23.92 -7.31 15.43
C ALA A 234 24.80 -8.00 14.38
N TRP A 235 24.22 -8.31 13.22
CA TRP A 235 24.91 -9.05 12.15
C TRP A 235 24.36 -8.77 10.75
N ASN A 236 25.21 -9.04 9.75
CA ASN A 236 24.83 -9.08 8.35
C ASN A 236 24.77 -10.54 7.86
N CYS A 237 23.79 -10.83 7.03
CA CYS A 237 23.58 -12.15 6.43
C CYS A 237 22.60 -12.03 5.25
N LYS A 238 22.85 -12.69 4.13
CA LYS A 238 21.95 -12.62 2.97
C LYS A 238 21.66 -14.02 2.48
N ASP A 239 20.47 -14.18 1.91
CA ASP A 239 20.10 -15.40 1.23
C ASP A 239 20.11 -15.17 -0.28
N ALA A 240 20.65 -16.11 -1.05
CA ALA A 240 20.75 -15.97 -2.50
C ALA A 240 19.41 -16.19 -3.22
N ASP A 241 18.56 -17.04 -2.64
CA ASP A 241 17.23 -17.40 -3.14
C ASP A 241 16.13 -16.45 -2.62
N GLY A 242 16.52 -15.51 -1.76
CA GLY A 242 15.64 -14.51 -1.15
C GLY A 242 14.74 -15.11 -0.09
N ASP A 243 15.20 -16.17 0.58
CA ASP A 243 14.50 -16.78 1.69
C ASP A 243 14.57 -15.96 2.97
N THR A 244 13.54 -16.15 3.77
CA THR A 244 13.43 -15.52 5.07
C THR A 244 14.34 -16.25 6.04
N LEU A 245 15.35 -15.53 6.53
CA LEU A 245 16.31 -16.10 7.46
C LEU A 245 15.81 -16.06 8.91
N THR A 246 16.01 -17.17 9.61
CA THR A 246 15.90 -17.30 11.06
C THR A 246 17.29 -17.49 11.65
N TYR A 247 17.54 -16.95 12.84
CA TYR A 247 18.86 -17.01 13.47
C TYR A 247 18.83 -17.66 14.85
N HIS A 248 19.92 -18.31 15.21
CA HIS A 248 20.19 -18.82 16.54
C HIS A 248 21.54 -18.26 17.01
N LEU A 249 21.53 -17.51 18.10
CA LEU A 249 22.72 -16.95 18.73
C LEU A 249 23.23 -17.93 19.78
N TYR A 250 24.52 -18.18 19.78
CA TYR A 250 25.19 -19.05 20.74
C TYR A 250 26.19 -18.23 21.53
N LEU A 251 26.15 -18.31 22.87
CA LEU A 251 27.03 -17.57 23.76
C LEU A 251 27.74 -18.51 24.76
N SER A 252 29.00 -18.24 25.07
CA SER A 252 29.81 -19.06 25.97
C SER A 252 30.78 -18.21 26.80
N LYS A 253 31.06 -18.61 28.04
CA LYS A 253 32.12 -18.01 28.88
C LYS A 253 33.49 -18.69 28.70
N ASP A 254 33.49 -19.97 28.34
CA ASP A 254 34.71 -20.79 28.23
C ASP A 254 35.14 -21.04 26.77
N GLY A 255 34.29 -20.72 25.80
CA GLY A 255 34.49 -20.95 24.37
C GLY A 255 34.28 -22.40 23.95
N ALA A 256 33.79 -23.26 24.86
CA ALA A 256 33.59 -24.69 24.63
C ALA A 256 32.11 -25.09 24.77
N GLN A 257 31.43 -24.62 25.81
CA GLN A 257 30.01 -24.87 26.05
C GLN A 257 29.20 -23.62 25.69
N PHE A 258 28.30 -23.75 24.72
CA PHE A 258 27.50 -22.63 24.22
C PHE A 258 26.04 -22.78 24.61
N ASP A 259 25.51 -21.77 25.28
CA ASP A 259 24.09 -21.59 25.51
C ASP A 259 23.45 -21.01 24.26
N GLU A 260 22.29 -21.55 23.87
CA GLU A 260 21.55 -21.13 22.68
C GLU A 260 20.46 -20.12 23.02
N TYR A 261 20.38 -19.05 22.22
CA TYR A 261 19.38 -18.00 22.26
C TYR A 261 18.70 -17.92 20.88
N GLY A 262 17.40 -18.22 20.85
CA GLY A 262 16.60 -18.22 19.63
C GLY A 262 15.42 -19.18 19.70
N PRO A 263 14.67 -19.36 18.60
CA PRO A 263 14.87 -18.74 17.29
C PRO A 263 14.62 -17.23 17.28
N ILE A 264 15.42 -16.50 16.49
CA ILE A 264 15.35 -15.04 16.30
C ILE A 264 14.81 -14.78 14.89
N TRP A 265 13.64 -14.17 14.81
CA TRP A 265 12.85 -14.07 13.59
C TRP A 265 12.93 -12.68 12.95
N HIS A 266 13.18 -12.62 11.63
CA HIS A 266 12.99 -11.42 10.79
C HIS A 266 13.75 -10.16 11.25
N VAL A 267 14.82 -10.30 12.04
CA VAL A 267 15.64 -9.17 12.52
C VAL A 267 17.14 -9.49 12.38
N ARG A 268 17.96 -8.43 12.37
CA ARG A 268 19.42 -8.48 12.25
C ARG A 268 20.14 -8.08 13.54
N SER A 269 19.40 -8.04 14.63
CA SER A 269 19.93 -7.73 15.95
C SER A 269 19.13 -8.41 17.04
N TYR A 270 19.76 -8.69 18.18
CA TYR A 270 19.15 -9.33 19.33
C TYR A 270 19.77 -8.82 20.62
N SER A 271 18.93 -8.41 21.57
CA SER A 271 19.34 -8.12 22.94
C SER A 271 19.04 -9.33 23.82
N LEU A 272 19.96 -9.68 24.70
CA LEU A 272 19.76 -10.77 25.65
C LEU A 272 18.64 -10.42 26.65
N PRO A 273 17.91 -11.42 27.16
CA PRO A 273 16.88 -11.20 28.18
C PRO A 273 17.47 -10.79 29.54
N GLU A 274 18.74 -11.11 29.78
CA GLU A 274 19.46 -10.79 31.02
C GLU A 274 20.84 -10.20 30.69
N ASP A 275 21.31 -9.34 31.59
CA ASP A 275 22.63 -8.75 31.53
C ASP A 275 23.73 -9.79 31.75
N LEU A 276 24.81 -9.64 30.99
CA LEU A 276 26.02 -10.43 31.18
C LEU A 276 26.82 -9.97 32.39
N ASP A 277 27.63 -10.87 32.95
CA ASP A 277 28.56 -10.52 34.02
C ASP A 277 29.53 -9.44 33.52
N ILE A 278 29.77 -8.42 34.34
CA ILE A 278 30.77 -7.38 34.07
C ILE A 278 32.19 -7.95 34.11
N ASN A 279 33.14 -7.29 33.43
CA ASN A 279 34.56 -7.67 33.38
C ASN A 279 34.80 -9.15 33.01
N THR A 280 33.96 -9.70 32.14
CA THR A 280 33.95 -11.13 31.80
C THR A 280 34.10 -11.31 30.30
N LYS A 281 34.98 -12.24 29.91
CA LYS A 281 35.17 -12.58 28.50
C LYS A 281 34.11 -13.60 28.06
N TYR A 282 33.50 -13.33 26.91
CA TYR A 282 32.52 -14.19 26.26
C TYR A 282 32.96 -14.54 24.84
N TYR A 283 32.42 -15.64 24.33
CA TYR A 283 32.54 -16.10 22.95
C TYR A 283 31.15 -16.23 22.36
N ALA A 284 30.95 -15.75 21.13
CA ALA A 284 29.67 -15.81 20.45
C ALA A 284 29.81 -16.37 19.04
N LYS A 285 28.81 -17.13 18.60
CA LYS A 285 28.62 -17.50 17.19
C LYS A 285 27.15 -17.43 16.81
N LEU A 286 26.86 -17.30 15.53
CA LEU A 286 25.52 -17.21 15.00
C LEU A 286 25.30 -18.29 13.95
N LYS A 287 24.15 -18.95 14.00
CA LYS A 287 23.67 -19.82 12.93
C LYS A 287 22.51 -19.15 12.20
N ALA A 288 22.59 -19.07 10.88
CA ALA A 288 21.48 -18.68 10.01
C ALA A 288 20.84 -19.94 9.40
N ASP A 289 19.53 -19.93 9.32
CA ASP A 289 18.67 -20.98 8.79
C ASP A 289 17.70 -20.36 7.78
N ASP A 290 17.62 -20.92 6.58
CA ASP A 290 16.73 -20.45 5.50
C ASP A 290 15.28 -20.95 5.64
N GLY A 291 15.01 -21.83 6.61
CA GLY A 291 13.70 -22.44 6.83
C GLY A 291 13.32 -23.48 5.77
N VAL A 292 14.20 -23.77 4.81
CA VAL A 292 14.01 -24.72 3.70
C VAL A 292 15.06 -25.84 3.69
N GLY A 293 15.94 -25.85 4.69
CA GLY A 293 16.75 -27.01 5.08
C GLY A 293 18.26 -26.79 5.01
N GLU A 294 18.72 -25.63 4.54
CA GLU A 294 20.15 -25.30 4.52
C GLU A 294 20.48 -24.24 5.58
N THR A 295 21.70 -24.31 6.10
CA THR A 295 22.14 -23.44 7.20
C THR A 295 23.59 -23.02 7.00
N SER A 296 23.97 -21.89 7.61
CA SER A 296 25.35 -21.45 7.67
C SER A 296 25.69 -20.87 9.04
N GLU A 297 26.96 -20.98 9.44
CA GLU A 297 27.45 -20.49 10.73
C GLU A 297 28.48 -19.36 10.54
N SER A 298 28.44 -18.38 11.42
CA SER A 298 29.46 -17.34 11.52
C SER A 298 30.79 -17.90 12.04
N ASP A 299 31.85 -17.11 11.97
CA ASP A 299 33.02 -17.35 12.82
C ASP A 299 32.64 -17.17 14.30
N VAL A 300 33.39 -17.84 15.19
CA VAL A 300 33.33 -17.55 16.62
C VAL A 300 34.06 -16.24 16.87
N ILE A 301 33.36 -15.27 17.44
CA ILE A 301 33.94 -14.03 17.94
C ILE A 301 34.16 -14.13 19.44
N SER A 302 35.06 -13.31 19.99
CA SER A 302 35.14 -13.09 21.44
C SER A 302 35.00 -11.61 21.78
N PHE A 303 34.52 -11.30 22.98
CA PHE A 303 34.46 -9.95 23.49
C PHE A 303 34.54 -9.95 25.02
N THR A 304 34.93 -8.83 25.62
CA THR A 304 35.04 -8.67 27.08
C THR A 304 34.09 -7.59 27.54
N THR A 305 33.26 -7.89 28.53
CA THR A 305 32.32 -6.93 29.09
C THR A 305 33.04 -5.85 29.91
N ALA A 306 32.47 -4.64 29.96
CA ALA A 306 32.99 -3.52 30.73
C ALA A 306 33.06 -3.83 32.22
N SER A 307 33.97 -3.17 32.93
CA SER A 307 34.14 -3.34 34.38
C SER A 307 33.14 -2.54 35.23
N THR A 308 32.16 -1.88 34.60
CA THR A 308 31.13 -1.06 35.25
C THR A 308 29.81 -1.20 34.51
N SER A 309 28.70 -1.21 35.26
CA SER A 309 27.34 -1.11 34.72
C SER A 309 26.90 0.35 34.52
N LEU A 310 27.63 1.34 35.01
CA LEU A 310 27.26 2.76 34.88
C LEU A 310 27.73 3.35 33.54
N TYR A 311 26.89 4.19 32.90
CA TYR A 311 27.37 5.10 31.87
C TYR A 311 28.32 6.13 32.47
N ALA A 312 29.46 6.44 31.84
CA ALA A 312 30.27 7.60 32.18
C ALA A 312 29.59 8.91 31.73
N ASP A 313 29.96 10.04 32.34
CA ASP A 313 29.36 11.33 32.00
C ASP A 313 29.74 11.77 30.58
N GLY A 314 28.75 11.94 29.70
CA GLY A 314 28.94 12.18 28.28
C GLY A 314 29.23 10.93 27.45
N GLU A 315 29.17 9.74 28.05
CA GLU A 315 29.17 8.48 27.31
C GLU A 315 27.87 8.34 26.53
N TRP A 316 27.97 7.85 25.30
CA TRP A 316 26.83 7.65 24.42
C TRP A 316 26.81 6.22 23.90
N VAL A 317 25.63 5.76 23.52
CA VAL A 317 25.39 4.45 22.92
C VAL A 317 24.41 4.55 21.77
N VAL A 318 24.52 3.61 20.83
CA VAL A 318 23.52 3.42 19.77
C VAL A 318 22.44 2.47 20.29
N TYR A 319 21.23 2.97 20.48
CA TYR A 319 20.07 2.15 20.82
C TYR A 319 19.57 1.35 19.60
N GLN A 320 19.52 2.03 18.45
CA GLN A 320 19.11 1.45 17.17
C GLN A 320 20.00 2.02 16.07
N GLU A 321 20.53 1.14 15.22
CA GLU A 321 21.24 1.52 14.01
C GLU A 321 20.31 1.43 12.80
N SER A 322 20.42 2.39 11.90
CA SER A 322 19.68 2.40 10.64
C SER A 322 20.25 1.41 9.65
N THR A 323 19.40 0.87 8.77
CA THR A 323 19.82 0.09 7.60
C THR A 323 20.14 0.96 6.38
N LYS A 324 19.86 2.27 6.47
CA LYS A 324 19.99 3.23 5.37
C LYS A 324 21.35 3.94 5.44
N PRO A 325 21.97 4.26 4.30
CA PRO A 325 23.31 4.85 4.26
C PRO A 325 23.38 6.26 4.87
N ASN A 326 22.28 7.03 4.77
CA ASN A 326 22.18 8.38 5.32
C ASN A 326 21.04 8.44 6.34
N PRO A 327 21.27 8.03 7.60
CA PRO A 327 20.19 7.94 8.56
C PRO A 327 19.76 9.28 9.12
N VAL A 328 18.48 9.39 9.46
CA VAL A 328 18.00 10.40 10.40
C VAL A 328 18.54 10.06 11.79
N LYS A 329 19.04 11.05 12.52
CA LYS A 329 19.60 10.86 13.88
C LYS A 329 18.62 11.39 14.93
N LEU A 330 18.12 10.51 15.78
CA LEU A 330 17.37 10.88 16.98
C LEU A 330 18.30 10.77 18.19
N ILE A 331 18.34 11.79 19.03
CA ILE A 331 19.29 11.85 20.14
C ILE A 331 18.53 12.08 21.44
N PHE A 332 18.69 11.18 22.40
CA PHE A 332 18.08 11.26 23.72
C PHE A 332 19.14 11.52 24.78
N THR A 333 18.90 12.52 25.62
CA THR A 333 19.73 12.83 26.80
C THR A 333 18.84 13.09 28.01
N GLY A 334 19.39 13.03 29.21
CA GLY A 334 18.67 13.33 30.45
C GLY A 334 19.04 14.68 31.06
N ASP A 335 18.09 15.36 31.70
CA ASP A 335 18.36 16.39 32.71
C ASP A 335 17.68 16.03 34.03
N GLY A 336 18.33 16.34 35.16
CA GLY A 336 17.88 15.93 36.49
C GLY A 336 18.13 14.44 36.83
N PHE A 337 18.82 13.69 35.97
CA PHE A 337 19.28 12.33 36.28
C PHE A 337 20.65 12.39 36.98
N VAL A 338 20.75 11.82 38.17
CA VAL A 338 22.02 11.74 38.92
C VAL A 338 22.83 10.53 38.47
N LYS A 339 24.11 10.45 38.83
CA LYS A 339 25.01 9.35 38.44
C LYS A 339 24.41 7.95 38.63
N GLY A 340 23.69 7.72 39.74
CA GLY A 340 23.08 6.42 40.03
C GLY A 340 21.93 6.05 39.08
N ASP A 341 21.29 7.01 38.43
CA ASP A 341 20.21 6.74 37.48
C ASP A 341 20.72 6.20 36.13
N TYR A 342 22.01 6.40 35.86
CA TYR A 342 22.73 5.93 34.67
C TYR A 342 23.38 4.57 34.87
N GLU A 343 22.83 3.73 35.74
CA GLU A 343 23.05 2.29 35.61
C GLU A 343 22.44 1.81 34.30
N ARG A 344 23.16 0.96 33.57
CA ARG A 344 22.70 0.38 32.31
C ARG A 344 21.51 -0.53 32.59
N GLY A 345 20.45 -0.35 31.81
CA GLY A 345 19.13 -0.92 32.12
C GLY A 345 18.43 -0.27 33.33
N GLY A 346 19.05 0.73 33.95
CA GLY A 346 18.52 1.45 35.12
C GLY A 346 17.44 2.48 34.76
N HIS A 347 17.27 3.47 35.65
CA HIS A 347 16.15 4.42 35.58
C HIS A 347 16.13 5.28 34.30
N PHE A 348 17.29 5.82 33.89
CA PHE A 348 17.39 6.56 32.62
C PHE A 348 17.03 5.68 31.41
N ASP A 349 17.65 4.50 31.31
CA ASP A 349 17.42 3.57 30.20
C ASP A 349 15.97 3.13 30.14
N THR A 350 15.39 2.69 31.26
CA THR A 350 13.99 2.22 31.31
C THR A 350 13.02 3.27 30.79
N LYS A 351 13.22 4.55 31.14
CA LYS A 351 12.32 5.63 30.72
C LYS A 351 12.56 6.07 29.28
N VAL A 352 13.81 6.17 28.85
CA VAL A 352 14.15 6.56 27.47
C VAL A 352 13.77 5.47 26.48
N ASP A 353 14.03 4.20 26.79
CA ASP A 353 13.70 3.07 25.91
C ASP A 353 12.19 2.97 25.71
N TRP A 354 11.41 3.12 26.78
CA TRP A 354 9.94 3.19 26.69
C TRP A 354 9.45 4.33 25.80
N ALA A 355 10.08 5.50 25.90
CA ALA A 355 9.71 6.65 25.10
C ALA A 355 10.11 6.49 23.61
N ILE A 356 11.26 5.87 23.33
CA ILE A 356 11.70 5.52 21.98
C ILE A 356 10.72 4.54 21.33
N GLU A 357 10.38 3.43 22.00
CA GLU A 357 9.41 2.46 21.47
C GLU A 357 8.02 3.08 21.28
N GLY A 358 7.63 3.98 22.17
CA GLY A 358 6.42 4.78 22.04
C GLY A 358 6.38 5.61 20.76
N LEU A 359 7.45 6.35 20.44
CA LEU A 359 7.54 7.11 19.18
C LEU A 359 7.41 6.19 17.96
N PHE A 360 8.15 5.08 17.95
CA PHE A 360 8.12 4.09 16.86
C PHE A 360 6.85 3.22 16.82
N SER A 361 5.91 3.43 17.75
CA SER A 361 4.56 2.83 17.66
C SER A 361 3.59 3.65 16.81
N ALA A 362 3.89 4.94 16.59
CA ALA A 362 3.07 5.85 15.79
C ALA A 362 3.53 5.89 14.33
N GLU A 363 2.59 6.01 13.39
CA GLU A 363 2.93 6.26 11.98
C GLU A 363 3.25 7.73 11.75
N PRO A 364 4.22 8.06 10.89
CA PRO A 364 4.93 7.17 9.97
C PRO A 364 6.24 6.60 10.57
N TYR A 365 6.60 6.94 11.81
CA TYR A 365 7.84 6.46 12.44
C TYR A 365 7.92 4.94 12.46
N LYS A 366 6.80 4.27 12.72
CA LYS A 366 6.70 2.80 12.68
C LYS A 366 7.10 2.22 11.33
N THR A 367 6.45 2.66 10.24
CA THR A 367 6.75 2.19 8.88
C THR A 367 8.18 2.51 8.46
N TYR A 368 8.69 3.69 8.82
CA TYR A 368 10.01 4.16 8.40
C TYR A 368 11.10 3.95 9.46
N ARG A 369 10.89 3.07 10.43
CA ARG A 369 11.81 2.85 11.58
C ARG A 369 13.25 2.58 11.14
N GLU A 370 13.44 1.88 10.02
CA GLU A 370 14.74 1.52 9.48
C GLU A 370 15.60 2.72 9.04
N TYR A 371 15.00 3.91 8.82
CA TYR A 371 15.70 5.14 8.41
C TYR A 371 16.36 5.88 9.58
N PHE A 372 16.12 5.44 10.82
CA PHE A 372 16.55 6.16 12.01
C PHE A 372 17.70 5.43 12.71
N THR A 373 18.76 6.17 13.00
CA THR A 373 19.74 5.83 14.03
C THR A 373 19.39 6.59 15.30
N VAL A 374 19.32 5.88 16.42
CA VAL A 374 18.89 6.42 17.71
C VAL A 374 20.04 6.35 18.70
N TYR A 375 20.41 7.49 19.27
CA TYR A 375 21.46 7.62 20.26
C TYR A 375 20.88 7.93 21.63
N LYS A 376 21.49 7.36 22.67
CA LYS A 376 21.34 7.81 24.05
C LYS A 376 22.67 8.38 24.52
N ILE A 377 22.67 9.52 25.19
CA ILE A 377 23.88 10.11 25.79
C ILE A 377 23.63 10.48 27.25
N ALA A 378 24.54 10.06 28.12
CA ALA A 378 24.45 10.33 29.55
C ALA A 378 24.89 11.77 29.87
N ALA A 379 24.17 12.41 30.77
CA ALA A 379 24.50 13.73 31.31
C ALA A 379 24.18 13.76 32.81
N TYR A 380 25.21 13.82 33.65
CA TYR A 380 25.05 13.78 35.10
C TYR A 380 24.57 15.13 35.64
N SER A 381 23.45 15.09 36.34
CA SER A 381 23.01 16.19 37.20
C SER A 381 23.59 16.05 38.60
N GLN A 382 23.83 17.19 39.26
CA GLN A 382 24.25 17.21 40.67
C GLN A 382 23.09 16.85 41.60
N GLU A 383 21.86 17.19 41.20
CA GLU A 383 20.65 16.88 41.94
C GLU A 383 19.61 16.16 41.07
N SER A 384 18.80 15.32 41.70
CA SER A 384 17.66 14.67 41.06
C SER A 384 16.46 15.62 40.95
N GLY A 385 15.71 15.50 39.85
CA GLY A 385 14.59 16.38 39.54
C GLY A 385 15.00 17.63 38.79
N THR A 386 14.07 18.59 38.71
CA THR A 386 14.29 19.86 38.01
C THR A 386 13.92 21.07 38.87
N THR A 387 14.33 22.26 38.41
CA THR A 387 13.86 23.53 38.98
C THR A 387 12.39 23.72 38.61
N ILE A 388 11.54 24.06 39.60
CA ILE A 388 10.12 24.34 39.39
C ILE A 388 9.80 25.72 39.95
N THR A 389 9.49 26.66 39.05
CA THR A 389 9.30 28.09 39.40
C THR A 389 8.13 28.29 40.35
N ALA A 390 6.97 27.71 40.05
CA ALA A 390 5.77 27.82 40.88
C ALA A 390 5.95 27.29 42.31
N ASP A 391 6.78 26.26 42.46
CA ASP A 391 7.05 25.60 43.75
C ASP A 391 8.24 26.24 44.49
N LYS A 392 8.90 27.24 43.89
CA LYS A 392 10.16 27.83 44.37
C LYS A 392 11.25 26.78 44.62
N LYS A 393 11.21 25.67 43.86
CA LYS A 393 12.19 24.58 43.91
C LYS A 393 13.33 24.92 42.96
N GLN A 394 14.56 24.94 43.46
CA GLN A 394 15.76 25.15 42.67
C GLN A 394 16.60 23.87 42.67
N ARG A 395 17.12 23.50 41.50
CA ARG A 395 17.97 22.31 41.31
C ARG A 395 19.15 22.63 40.41
N SER A 396 20.32 22.12 40.77
CA SER A 396 21.51 22.13 39.93
C SER A 396 21.53 20.90 39.02
N THR A 397 21.07 21.09 37.78
CA THR A 397 20.98 20.02 36.76
C THR A 397 21.95 20.26 35.61
N ALA A 398 22.26 19.20 34.85
CA ALA A 398 23.24 19.21 33.76
C ALA A 398 22.98 20.33 32.73
N PHE A 399 21.72 20.49 32.34
CA PHE A 399 21.29 21.47 31.33
C PHE A 399 20.48 22.63 31.91
N SER A 400 20.36 22.71 33.23
CA SER A 400 19.63 23.79 33.91
C SER A 400 18.19 23.92 33.43
N ALA A 401 17.51 22.77 33.24
CA ALA A 401 16.10 22.77 32.89
C ALA A 401 15.26 23.42 34.00
N VAL A 402 14.22 24.14 33.58
CA VAL A 402 13.26 24.82 34.44
C VAL A 402 11.87 24.54 33.92
N CYS A 403 11.05 23.88 34.74
CA CYS A 403 9.62 23.77 34.52
C CYS A 403 8.91 24.96 35.20
N GLU A 404 7.97 25.60 34.51
CA GLU A 404 7.23 26.72 35.11
C GLU A 404 6.35 26.26 36.30
N GLY A 405 5.66 25.14 36.15
CA GLY A 405 4.76 24.60 37.18
C GLY A 405 3.48 25.41 37.35
N GLY A 406 2.72 25.16 38.41
CA GLY A 406 1.52 25.94 38.73
C GLY A 406 0.39 25.86 37.71
N GLY A 407 0.34 24.78 36.91
CA GLY A 407 -0.61 24.61 35.81
C GLY A 407 -0.08 25.02 34.44
N SER A 408 1.09 25.66 34.36
CA SER A 408 1.82 25.84 33.11
C SER A 408 2.52 24.55 32.68
N THR A 409 2.61 24.35 31.38
CA THR A 409 3.31 23.27 30.70
C THR A 409 4.64 23.72 30.08
N GLY A 410 5.03 24.98 30.29
CA GLY A 410 6.24 25.58 29.74
C GLY A 410 7.53 25.07 30.39
N ILE A 411 8.53 24.84 29.55
CA ILE A 411 9.86 24.37 29.94
C ILE A 411 10.93 25.17 29.19
N SER A 412 12.02 25.47 29.87
CA SER A 412 13.25 25.99 29.26
C SER A 412 14.47 25.21 29.74
N CYS A 413 15.56 25.26 28.99
CA CYS A 413 16.87 24.76 29.41
C CYS A 413 17.99 25.59 28.77
N ASN A 414 19.25 25.27 29.06
CA ASN A 414 20.39 25.84 28.37
C ASN A 414 20.65 25.11 27.03
N TYR A 415 20.06 25.63 25.95
CA TYR A 415 20.12 25.04 24.61
C TYR A 415 21.54 24.89 24.08
N ASP A 416 22.42 25.88 24.31
CA ASP A 416 23.82 25.81 23.89
C ASP A 416 24.56 24.66 24.58
N LYS A 417 24.30 24.43 25.88
CA LYS A 417 24.89 23.28 26.58
C LYS A 417 24.40 21.96 25.99
N VAL A 418 23.10 21.84 25.67
CA VAL A 418 22.54 20.63 25.05
C VAL A 418 23.18 20.39 23.68
N ASN A 419 23.21 21.41 22.81
CA ASN A 419 23.82 21.33 21.48
C ASN A 419 25.31 20.98 21.54
N ASN A 420 26.06 21.55 22.47
CA ASN A 420 27.47 21.20 22.68
C ASN A 420 27.63 19.77 23.24
N TRP A 421 26.69 19.30 24.06
CA TRP A 421 26.77 17.98 24.68
C TRP A 421 26.57 16.85 23.67
N VAL A 422 25.54 16.96 22.82
CA VAL A 422 25.23 15.91 21.84
C VAL A 422 26.30 15.74 20.77
N GLN A 423 27.13 16.76 20.54
CA GLN A 423 28.29 16.69 19.63
C GLN A 423 29.46 15.83 20.17
N LYS A 424 29.37 15.31 21.40
CA LYS A 424 30.27 14.24 21.87
C LYS A 424 30.06 12.92 21.09
N ILE A 425 28.91 12.76 20.44
CA ILE A 425 28.63 11.63 19.55
C ILE A 425 29.40 11.86 18.23
N PRO A 426 30.33 10.95 17.85
CA PRO A 426 31.08 11.07 16.60
C PRO A 426 30.16 11.18 15.39
N GLY A 427 30.50 12.10 14.48
CA GLY A 427 29.71 12.36 13.28
C GLY A 427 28.46 13.23 13.51
N ILE A 428 28.33 13.87 14.67
CA ILE A 428 27.34 14.93 14.92
C ILE A 428 28.10 16.24 15.13
N THR A 429 28.02 17.14 14.15
CA THR A 429 28.59 18.49 14.20
C THR A 429 27.47 19.53 14.26
N SER A 430 27.79 20.80 14.54
CA SER A 430 26.81 21.90 14.44
C SER A 430 26.08 21.91 13.09
N SER A 431 26.77 21.63 11.99
CA SER A 431 26.15 21.54 10.66
C SER A 431 25.27 20.30 10.44
N ASP A 432 25.25 19.34 11.35
CA ASP A 432 24.37 18.17 11.29
C ASP A 432 23.11 18.32 12.15
N LEU A 433 23.11 19.25 13.11
CA LEU A 433 22.03 19.37 14.10
C LEU A 433 20.67 19.65 13.44
N TYR A 434 20.62 20.39 12.33
CA TYR A 434 19.37 20.67 11.61
C TYR A 434 18.73 19.42 10.95
N LYS A 435 19.48 18.32 10.86
CA LYS A 435 19.01 17.01 10.38
C LYS A 435 18.70 16.05 11.54
N CYS A 436 19.01 16.45 12.77
CA CYS A 436 18.76 15.68 13.97
C CYS A 436 17.47 16.14 14.65
N ALA A 437 16.97 15.32 15.59
CA ALA A 437 16.02 15.77 16.60
C ALA A 437 16.56 15.37 17.98
N VAL A 438 16.71 16.36 18.87
CA VAL A 438 17.23 16.14 20.23
C VAL A 438 16.07 16.14 21.22
N CYS A 439 16.01 15.14 22.08
CA CYS A 439 15.08 15.08 23.20
C CYS A 439 15.83 15.05 24.54
N VAL A 440 15.53 16.03 25.38
CA VAL A 440 15.97 16.10 26.77
C VAL A 440 14.85 15.56 27.64
N ILE A 441 15.02 14.33 28.15
CA ILE A 441 14.11 13.78 29.14
C ILE A 441 14.40 14.43 30.48
N ILE A 442 13.39 15.00 31.14
CA ILE A 442 13.55 15.66 32.44
C ILE A 442 13.08 14.70 33.53
N ASN A 443 13.95 14.39 34.50
CA ASN A 443 13.69 13.45 35.61
C ASN A 443 12.70 14.00 36.66
N GLU A 444 11.53 14.47 36.24
CA GLU A 444 10.50 15.02 37.11
C GLU A 444 9.11 14.54 36.63
N PRO A 445 8.28 13.95 37.51
CA PRO A 445 6.96 13.47 37.16
C PRO A 445 5.91 14.59 37.10
N ILE A 446 6.11 15.56 36.20
CA ILE A 446 5.24 16.72 35.98
C ILE A 446 4.65 16.69 34.58
N TYR A 447 3.38 17.07 34.43
CA TYR A 447 2.77 17.23 33.12
C TYR A 447 3.20 18.57 32.51
N ALA A 448 4.09 18.50 31.53
CA ALA A 448 4.63 19.64 30.78
C ALA A 448 5.33 19.13 29.52
N GLY A 449 5.64 20.03 28.59
CA GLY A 449 6.28 19.72 27.32
C GLY A 449 6.51 21.02 26.56
N THR A 450 7.70 21.15 25.97
CA THR A 450 8.02 22.29 25.12
C THR A 450 9.08 21.86 24.11
N CYS A 451 8.98 22.34 22.88
CA CYS A 451 10.00 22.16 21.87
C CYS A 451 10.56 23.52 21.44
N LEU A 452 11.89 23.64 21.41
CA LEU A 452 12.55 24.71 20.65
C LEU A 452 12.72 24.27 19.20
N MET A 453 12.43 25.17 18.27
CA MET A 453 12.63 25.00 16.84
C MET A 453 13.32 26.22 16.25
N THR A 454 14.34 26.00 15.42
CA THR A 454 15.03 27.06 14.69
C THR A 454 14.57 27.15 13.23
N SER A 455 14.81 28.29 12.58
CA SER A 455 14.52 28.48 11.14
C SER A 455 15.27 27.47 10.26
N ASN A 456 16.51 27.12 10.60
CA ASN A 456 17.33 26.15 9.85
C ASN A 456 16.84 24.69 10.01
N GLY A 457 16.06 24.40 11.07
CA GLY A 457 15.48 23.08 11.34
C GLY A 457 16.11 22.29 12.49
N GLU A 458 17.01 22.90 13.25
CA GLU A 458 17.45 22.38 14.56
C GLU A 458 16.30 22.39 15.56
N SER A 459 16.31 21.42 16.47
CA SER A 459 15.30 21.31 17.51
C SER A 459 15.80 20.63 18.77
N ILE A 460 15.26 21.11 19.90
CA ILE A 460 15.44 20.50 21.23
C ILE A 460 14.06 20.40 21.88
N SER A 461 13.58 19.18 22.04
CA SER A 461 12.33 18.87 22.74
C SER A 461 12.63 18.56 24.20
N MET A 462 11.94 19.21 25.12
CA MET A 462 12.07 19.00 26.55
C MET A 462 10.83 18.28 27.06
N VAL A 463 11.02 17.05 27.53
CA VAL A 463 9.90 16.16 27.90
C VAL A 463 10.16 15.58 29.29
N PRO A 464 9.42 16.02 30.32
CA PRO A 464 9.47 15.39 31.64
C PRO A 464 8.94 13.96 31.61
N LEU A 465 9.23 13.19 32.66
CA LEU A 465 8.75 11.81 32.84
C LEU A 465 7.21 11.68 32.89
N GLN A 466 6.48 12.79 32.95
CA GLN A 466 5.02 12.86 33.04
C GLN A 466 4.48 12.14 34.29
N ARG A 467 3.15 12.08 34.43
CA ARG A 467 2.49 11.40 35.56
C ARG A 467 2.17 9.94 35.25
N SER A 468 2.33 9.51 34.00
CA SER A 468 2.19 8.13 33.57
C SER A 468 3.03 7.86 32.33
N ASP A 469 3.39 6.59 32.14
CA ASP A 469 4.18 6.13 31.00
C ASP A 469 3.47 6.36 29.66
N GLN A 470 2.14 6.32 29.62
CA GLN A 470 1.36 6.66 28.42
C GLN A 470 1.44 8.15 28.09
N GLN A 471 1.38 9.01 29.11
CA GLN A 471 1.55 10.46 28.91
C GLN A 471 2.97 10.76 28.42
N LEU A 472 3.99 10.07 28.91
CA LEU A 472 5.37 10.22 28.42
C LEU A 472 5.45 9.96 26.92
N ILE A 473 4.87 8.85 26.44
CA ILE A 473 4.84 8.53 25.00
C ILE A 473 4.08 9.61 24.22
N SER A 474 2.89 9.99 24.69
CA SER A 474 2.04 10.98 24.02
C SER A 474 2.70 12.35 23.91
N THR A 475 3.27 12.86 25.00
CA THR A 475 3.98 14.14 25.02
C THR A 475 5.26 14.08 24.19
N LEU A 476 6.03 12.98 24.27
CA LEU A 476 7.23 12.84 23.45
C LEU A 476 6.90 12.81 21.95
N THR A 477 5.85 12.10 21.58
CA THR A 477 5.39 12.02 20.18
C THR A 477 4.98 13.40 19.67
N HIS A 478 4.28 14.19 20.48
CA HIS A 478 3.90 15.56 20.15
C HIS A 478 5.12 16.49 20.03
N GLU A 479 5.97 16.54 21.06
CA GLU A 479 7.09 17.48 21.15
C GLU A 479 8.26 17.13 20.23
N MET A 480 8.73 15.88 20.28
CA MET A 480 9.86 15.42 19.48
C MET A 480 9.42 14.96 18.09
N GLY A 481 8.36 14.16 18.01
CA GLY A 481 7.88 13.65 16.73
C GLY A 481 7.20 14.73 15.89
N GLY A 482 6.38 15.58 16.53
CA GLY A 482 5.64 16.63 15.85
C GLY A 482 6.47 17.88 15.59
N HIS A 483 6.77 18.64 16.65
CA HIS A 483 7.55 19.87 16.53
C HIS A 483 9.00 19.60 16.14
N GLY A 484 9.70 18.78 16.92
CA GLY A 484 11.16 18.62 16.82
C GLY A 484 11.61 18.07 15.47
N PHE A 485 11.11 16.91 15.07
CA PHE A 485 11.44 16.31 13.79
C PHE A 485 10.48 16.75 12.69
N GLY A 486 9.16 16.63 12.89
CA GLY A 486 8.16 16.92 11.85
C GLY A 486 8.06 18.38 11.45
N ARG A 487 8.62 19.30 12.25
CA ARG A 487 8.49 20.76 12.09
C ARG A 487 7.05 21.24 12.03
N LEU A 488 6.18 20.53 12.73
CA LEU A 488 4.75 20.82 12.80
C LEU A 488 4.49 21.88 13.86
N VAL A 489 3.29 22.44 13.85
CA VAL A 489 2.81 23.31 14.93
C VAL A 489 1.53 22.79 15.55
N ASP A 490 1.13 23.39 16.67
CA ASP A 490 -0.10 23.04 17.37
C ASP A 490 -1.34 23.23 16.52
N GLU A 491 -2.24 22.26 16.59
CA GLU A 491 -3.55 22.27 15.94
C GLU A 491 -4.69 22.53 16.93
N TYR A 492 -4.40 22.58 18.23
CA TYR A 492 -5.39 22.92 19.25
C TYR A 492 -5.69 24.42 19.28
N VAL A 493 -6.86 24.73 19.85
CA VAL A 493 -7.37 26.09 19.98
C VAL A 493 -7.42 26.47 21.46
N THR A 494 -6.88 27.64 21.80
CA THR A 494 -6.97 28.25 23.13
C THR A 494 -7.59 29.65 23.12
N SER A 495 -7.80 30.22 21.93
CA SER A 495 -8.38 31.54 21.70
C SER A 495 -9.51 31.49 20.68
N ASP A 496 -10.64 32.12 20.99
CA ASP A 496 -11.79 32.25 20.06
C ASP A 496 -11.56 33.30 18.95
N SER A 497 -10.39 33.92 18.92
CA SER A 497 -10.04 35.00 17.99
C SER A 497 -9.37 34.50 16.70
N ALA A 498 -9.17 35.40 15.75
CA ALA A 498 -8.26 35.19 14.62
C ALA A 498 -6.89 35.83 14.95
N PRO A 499 -5.77 35.30 14.41
CA PRO A 499 -4.46 35.91 14.60
C PRO A 499 -4.40 37.32 13.99
N SER A 500 -3.52 38.17 14.53
CA SER A 500 -3.27 39.48 13.94
C SER A 500 -2.55 39.34 12.59
N ALA A 501 -2.58 40.40 11.77
CA ALA A 501 -1.84 40.41 10.50
C ALA A 501 -0.32 40.22 10.70
N GLU A 502 0.23 40.72 11.81
CA GLU A 502 1.64 40.53 12.18
C GLU A 502 1.92 39.06 12.56
N THR A 503 1.02 38.43 13.33
CA THR A 503 1.13 37.00 13.67
C THR A 503 1.05 36.13 12.42
N LEU A 504 0.14 36.43 11.48
CA LEU A 504 0.04 35.72 10.20
C LEU A 504 1.29 35.91 9.33
N ALA A 505 1.86 37.12 9.28
CA ALA A 505 3.10 37.38 8.54
C ALA A 505 4.28 36.62 9.13
N SER A 506 4.39 36.58 10.46
CA SER A 506 5.39 35.77 11.16
C SER A 506 5.21 34.29 10.85
N TYR A 507 3.99 33.77 10.92
CA TYR A 507 3.68 32.38 10.57
C TYR A 507 4.07 32.08 9.11
N ALA A 508 3.70 32.94 8.16
CA ALA A 508 4.02 32.77 6.75
C ALA A 508 5.54 32.71 6.51
N ALA A 509 6.35 33.48 7.26
CA ALA A 509 7.80 33.38 7.22
C ALA A 509 8.29 32.00 7.68
N TRP A 510 7.69 31.44 8.73
CA TRP A 510 7.99 30.08 9.21
C TRP A 510 7.60 28.99 8.20
N GLN A 511 6.49 29.16 7.46
CA GLN A 511 6.16 28.28 6.32
C GLN A 511 7.21 28.38 5.21
N GLY A 512 7.77 29.56 4.97
CA GLY A 512 8.91 29.75 4.07
C GLY A 512 10.17 28.97 4.49
N TYR A 513 10.38 28.77 5.80
CA TYR A 513 11.44 27.92 6.34
C TYR A 513 11.07 26.42 6.38
N GLY A 514 9.88 26.05 5.90
CA GLY A 514 9.40 24.67 5.86
C GLY A 514 8.84 24.15 7.19
N ALA A 515 8.45 25.05 8.11
CA ALA A 515 7.77 24.70 9.37
C ALA A 515 6.29 25.13 9.34
N GLY A 516 5.42 24.47 10.13
CA GLY A 516 4.00 24.84 10.22
C GLY A 516 3.21 24.59 8.93
N LEU A 517 3.66 23.64 8.11
CA LEU A 517 2.94 23.25 6.89
C LEU A 517 1.78 22.27 7.17
N ASN A 518 1.53 21.90 8.43
CA ASN A 518 0.29 21.21 8.82
C ASN A 518 -0.90 22.16 8.98
N MET A 519 -0.68 23.47 8.85
CA MET A 519 -1.74 24.49 8.86
C MET A 519 -1.79 25.26 7.54
N SER A 520 -2.98 25.74 7.19
CA SER A 520 -3.19 26.72 6.11
C SER A 520 -3.51 28.09 6.71
N LEU A 521 -2.98 29.14 6.08
CA LEU A 521 -3.27 30.54 6.38
C LEU A 521 -4.35 31.13 5.44
N THR A 522 -4.88 30.31 4.52
CA THR A 522 -5.95 30.70 3.60
C THR A 522 -7.10 29.71 3.67
N SER A 523 -8.30 30.18 3.34
CA SER A 523 -9.50 29.36 3.21
C SER A 523 -9.61 28.69 1.83
N SER A 524 -8.61 28.84 0.96
CA SER A 524 -8.58 28.25 -0.37
C SER A 524 -8.06 26.82 -0.30
N MET A 525 -8.93 25.87 -0.67
CA MET A 525 -8.61 24.45 -0.66
C MET A 525 -7.43 24.08 -1.57
N GLU A 526 -7.31 24.77 -2.70
CA GLU A 526 -6.24 24.57 -3.68
C GLU A 526 -4.88 25.12 -3.21
N GLU A 527 -4.88 26.12 -2.34
CA GLU A 527 -3.68 26.78 -1.81
C GLU A 527 -3.19 26.16 -0.50
N THR A 528 -3.94 25.20 0.07
CA THR A 528 -3.52 24.52 1.30
C THR A 528 -2.24 23.72 1.08
N PRO A 529 -1.37 23.59 2.10
CA PRO A 529 -0.17 22.75 1.98
C PRO A 529 -0.45 21.29 1.66
N TRP A 530 -1.67 20.80 1.91
CA TRP A 530 -2.09 19.42 1.67
C TRP A 530 -2.97 19.24 0.43
N SER A 531 -3.03 20.24 -0.46
CA SER A 531 -3.91 20.19 -1.63
C SER A 531 -3.66 18.97 -2.53
N MET A 532 -2.43 18.43 -2.52
CA MET A 532 -2.08 17.21 -3.26
C MET A 532 -2.77 15.93 -2.76
N LEU A 533 -3.23 15.90 -1.51
CA LEU A 533 -3.91 14.75 -0.91
C LEU A 533 -5.43 14.79 -1.16
N LEU A 534 -5.98 15.93 -1.58
CA LEU A 534 -7.40 16.10 -1.78
C LEU A 534 -7.89 15.25 -2.97
N GLY A 535 -8.96 14.50 -2.75
CA GLY A 535 -9.57 13.63 -3.77
C GLY A 535 -8.78 12.36 -4.07
N GLN A 536 -7.64 12.12 -3.40
CA GLN A 536 -6.88 10.88 -3.54
C GLN A 536 -7.62 9.70 -2.91
N GLN A 537 -7.49 8.51 -3.51
CA GLN A 537 -8.10 7.30 -2.97
C GLN A 537 -7.54 7.00 -1.58
N GLY A 538 -8.41 6.92 -0.57
CA GLY A 538 -8.03 6.73 0.83
C GLY A 538 -7.70 8.02 1.59
N TYR A 539 -8.03 9.19 1.06
CA TYR A 539 -7.85 10.48 1.77
C TYR A 539 -9.15 11.30 1.81
N GLY A 540 -10.30 10.63 1.77
CA GLY A 540 -11.62 11.30 1.72
C GLY A 540 -11.96 12.10 2.98
N HIS A 541 -11.27 11.86 4.10
CA HIS A 541 -11.40 12.59 5.35
C HIS A 541 -10.52 13.85 5.42
N VAL A 542 -9.54 13.99 4.51
CA VAL A 542 -8.71 15.20 4.41
C VAL A 542 -9.58 16.34 3.87
N SER A 543 -9.64 17.44 4.62
CA SER A 543 -10.50 18.57 4.32
C SER A 543 -9.89 19.86 4.87
N MET A 544 -10.71 20.87 5.13
CA MET A 544 -10.32 22.11 5.78
C MET A 544 -11.16 22.33 7.03
N TYR A 545 -10.53 22.21 8.19
CA TYR A 545 -11.14 22.46 9.48
C TYR A 545 -10.61 23.78 10.02
N GLU A 546 -11.47 24.79 10.15
CA GLU A 546 -11.06 26.06 10.72
C GLU A 546 -10.67 25.88 12.20
N GLY A 547 -9.58 26.53 12.57
CA GLY A 547 -9.01 26.50 13.90
C GLY A 547 -7.73 25.68 13.99
N GLY A 548 -6.81 26.17 14.81
CA GLY A 548 -5.50 25.61 15.10
C GLY A 548 -4.51 26.74 15.33
N TRP A 549 -3.25 26.42 15.56
CA TRP A 549 -2.24 27.40 15.97
C TRP A 549 -2.75 28.33 17.09
N LEU A 550 -3.44 27.78 18.09
CA LEU A 550 -4.07 28.50 19.21
C LEU A 550 -5.34 29.30 18.88
N TYR A 551 -5.69 29.53 17.61
CA TYR A 551 -6.79 30.39 17.19
C TYR A 551 -7.96 29.61 16.60
N GLN A 552 -9.19 29.98 16.95
CA GLN A 552 -10.41 29.33 16.44
C GLN A 552 -10.75 29.71 15.00
N ARG A 553 -10.21 30.85 14.50
CA ARG A 553 -10.56 31.45 13.21
C ARG A 553 -9.35 31.87 12.40
N GLY A 554 -9.49 31.91 11.08
CA GLY A 554 -8.48 32.49 10.17
C GLY A 554 -7.25 31.62 9.88
N VAL A 555 -7.22 30.39 10.40
CA VAL A 555 -6.25 29.34 10.09
C VAL A 555 -6.97 28.00 10.02
N TRP A 556 -6.47 27.06 9.23
CA TRP A 556 -7.13 25.77 8.99
C TRP A 556 -6.16 24.61 9.16
N ARG A 557 -6.66 23.46 9.62
CA ARG A 557 -5.95 22.17 9.68
C ARG A 557 -6.59 21.15 8.74
N SER A 558 -5.87 20.10 8.41
CA SER A 558 -6.29 19.14 7.37
C SER A 558 -7.30 18.11 7.86
N GLU A 559 -7.29 17.81 9.16
CA GLU A 559 -8.19 16.84 9.80
C GLU A 559 -8.70 17.38 11.14
N SER A 560 -9.84 16.85 11.61
CA SER A 560 -10.41 17.30 12.90
C SER A 560 -9.62 16.80 14.12
N ILE A 561 -8.74 15.80 13.91
CA ILE A 561 -7.93 15.13 14.95
C ILE A 561 -6.48 14.98 14.47
N SER A 562 -5.53 15.08 15.40
CA SER A 562 -4.10 14.92 15.14
C SER A 562 -3.36 14.81 16.47
N CYS A 563 -2.15 14.27 16.45
CA CYS A 563 -1.21 14.31 17.56
C CYS A 563 -0.96 15.75 18.01
N MET A 564 -0.91 16.68 17.04
CA MET A 564 -0.73 18.11 17.29
C MET A 564 -1.98 18.81 17.83
N ASN A 565 -3.13 18.13 17.85
CA ASN A 565 -4.38 18.66 18.40
C ASN A 565 -4.63 18.17 19.84
N ASP A 566 -4.31 16.91 20.15
CA ASP A 566 -4.64 16.37 21.46
C ASP A 566 -3.77 15.22 21.99
N ASN A 567 -2.53 15.14 21.53
CA ASN A 567 -1.51 14.19 21.99
C ASN A 567 -1.85 12.71 21.76
N ARG A 568 -2.85 12.42 20.91
CA ARG A 568 -3.10 11.04 20.44
C ARG A 568 -1.91 10.53 19.62
N LEU A 569 -1.74 9.21 19.57
CA LEU A 569 -0.70 8.56 18.77
C LEU A 569 -1.15 8.39 17.31
N TYR A 570 -1.61 9.49 16.71
CA TYR A 570 -2.06 9.57 15.32
C TYR A 570 -1.71 10.95 14.77
N PHE A 571 -0.74 11.03 13.86
CA PHE A 571 -0.51 12.22 13.06
C PHE A 571 -1.53 12.27 11.92
N ASP A 572 -2.09 13.44 11.63
CA ASP A 572 -2.96 13.62 10.47
C ASP A 572 -2.18 13.41 9.14
N SER A 573 -2.90 13.28 8.03
CA SER A 573 -2.32 12.84 6.76
C SER A 573 -1.23 13.78 6.25
N ILE A 574 -1.41 15.11 6.41
CA ILE A 574 -0.38 16.07 6.04
C ILE A 574 0.83 16.00 6.97
N SER A 575 0.63 15.79 8.27
CA SER A 575 1.73 15.59 9.22
C SER A 575 2.56 14.37 8.86
N ARG A 576 1.92 13.23 8.55
CA ARG A 576 2.62 12.02 8.08
C ARG A 576 3.38 12.29 6.76
N TYR A 577 2.76 12.98 5.81
CA TYR A 577 3.39 13.38 4.54
C TYR A 577 4.65 14.23 4.76
N LEU A 578 4.57 15.25 5.61
CA LEU A 578 5.69 16.15 5.91
C LEU A 578 6.84 15.43 6.63
N ILE A 579 6.51 14.57 7.60
CA ILE A 579 7.48 13.73 8.31
C ILE A 579 8.19 12.81 7.31
N VAL A 580 7.47 12.06 6.47
CA VAL A 580 8.07 11.17 5.45
C VAL A 580 8.93 11.94 4.45
N LYS A 581 8.45 13.11 3.98
CA LYS A 581 9.22 13.96 3.07
C LYS A 581 10.55 14.38 3.68
N ARG A 582 10.59 14.70 4.98
CA ARG A 582 11.83 15.04 5.69
C ARG A 582 12.74 13.83 5.87
N ILE A 583 12.20 12.65 6.20
CA ILE A 583 12.96 11.39 6.26
C ILE A 583 13.68 11.13 4.94
N MET A 584 12.95 11.16 3.82
CA MET A 584 13.49 10.89 2.49
C MET A 584 14.57 11.91 2.09
N SER A 585 14.32 13.20 2.37
CA SER A 585 15.27 14.27 2.09
C SER A 585 16.61 14.06 2.80
N ILE A 586 16.58 13.71 4.09
CA ILE A 586 17.79 13.43 4.87
C ILE A 586 18.48 12.15 4.37
N ALA A 587 17.70 11.13 4.00
CA ALA A 587 18.20 9.89 3.44
C ALA A 587 18.85 10.03 2.05
N GLY A 588 18.58 11.14 1.36
CA GLY A 588 18.96 11.33 -0.04
C GLY A 588 18.14 10.44 -0.98
N GLU A 589 16.96 9.99 -0.55
CA GLU A 589 16.04 9.20 -1.35
C GLU A 589 15.00 10.09 -2.03
N GLU A 590 14.56 9.69 -3.24
CA GLU A 590 13.55 10.42 -3.99
C GLU A 590 12.15 10.25 -3.35
N PHE A 591 11.57 11.37 -2.94
CA PHE A 591 10.20 11.46 -2.46
C PHE A 591 9.22 11.79 -3.60
N THR A 592 8.17 10.98 -3.75
CA THR A 592 7.03 11.28 -4.62
C THR A 592 5.71 11.03 -3.89
N LEU A 593 4.63 11.68 -4.36
CA LEU A 593 3.29 11.50 -3.78
C LEU A 593 2.83 10.05 -3.92
N GLU A 594 3.10 9.41 -5.05
CA GLU A 594 2.72 8.02 -5.32
C GLU A 594 3.40 7.07 -4.35
N LYS A 595 4.70 7.27 -4.07
CA LYS A 595 5.46 6.47 -3.08
C LYS A 595 4.92 6.68 -1.67
N PHE A 596 4.61 7.93 -1.30
CA PHE A 596 3.99 8.24 -0.01
C PHE A 596 2.65 7.51 0.13
N ILE A 597 1.74 7.68 -0.85
CA ILE A 597 0.44 7.02 -0.84
C ILE A 597 0.61 5.51 -0.80
N ALA A 598 1.52 4.90 -1.57
CA ALA A 598 1.71 3.45 -1.56
C ALA A 598 2.11 2.91 -0.17
N ASN A 599 2.91 3.66 0.58
CA ASN A 599 3.48 3.23 1.86
C ASN A 599 2.73 3.76 3.11
N ASP A 600 1.82 4.73 2.97
CA ASP A 600 1.02 5.22 4.08
C ASP A 600 -0.03 4.17 4.48
N VAL A 601 0.18 3.50 5.61
CA VAL A 601 -0.72 2.44 6.08
C VAL A 601 -1.93 2.97 6.86
N GLN A 602 -1.96 4.27 7.19
CA GLN A 602 -3.02 4.91 8.00
C GLN A 602 -3.97 5.80 7.17
N LYS A 603 -4.51 5.27 6.08
CA LYS A 603 -5.42 5.97 5.15
C LYS A 603 -6.89 6.05 5.59
N THR A 604 -7.26 5.46 6.73
CA THR A 604 -8.68 5.44 7.14
C THR A 604 -9.03 6.64 7.99
N ASP A 605 -10.29 7.08 7.89
CA ASP A 605 -10.86 8.06 8.79
C ASP A 605 -10.80 7.54 10.25
N ASN A 606 -9.97 8.19 11.06
CA ASN A 606 -9.77 7.85 12.46
C ASN A 606 -10.54 8.78 13.42
N THR A 607 -11.42 9.64 12.91
CA THR A 607 -12.20 10.59 13.74
C THR A 607 -13.10 9.90 14.76
N GLY A 608 -13.52 8.66 14.50
CA GLY A 608 -14.26 7.81 15.43
C GLY A 608 -13.42 7.16 16.53
N GLN A 609 -12.08 7.27 16.50
CA GLN A 609 -11.24 6.72 17.56
C GLN A 609 -11.36 7.56 18.83
N THR A 610 -11.87 6.92 19.89
CA THR A 610 -11.93 7.48 21.24
C THR A 610 -10.55 7.64 21.84
N LYS A 611 -10.29 8.77 22.52
CA LYS A 611 -9.12 8.93 23.39
C LYS A 611 -9.08 7.79 24.41
N SER A 612 -7.89 7.25 24.65
CA SER A 612 -7.65 6.19 25.63
C SER A 612 -7.94 6.62 27.08
N SER A 613 -8.03 7.92 27.38
CA SER A 613 -8.37 8.46 28.70
C SER A 613 -9.57 9.41 28.62
N GLY A 614 -10.59 9.19 29.47
CA GLY A 614 -11.72 10.12 29.66
C GLY A 614 -11.37 11.45 30.36
N GLU A 615 -10.09 11.82 30.41
CA GLU A 615 -9.60 13.07 30.98
C GLU A 615 -9.73 14.24 29.99
N LYS A 616 -10.04 15.42 30.52
CA LYS A 616 -10.09 16.66 29.74
C LYS A 616 -8.68 16.98 29.24
N PHE A 617 -8.52 17.18 27.92
CA PHE A 617 -7.24 17.56 27.32
C PHE A 617 -6.72 18.88 27.90
N VAL A 618 -5.44 18.90 28.26
CA VAL A 618 -4.71 20.08 28.72
C VAL A 618 -3.62 20.37 27.68
N PRO A 619 -3.69 21.50 26.96
CA PRO A 619 -2.68 21.87 25.97
C PRO A 619 -1.26 21.95 26.55
N LEU A 620 -0.28 21.55 25.75
CA LEU A 620 1.14 21.76 26.04
C LEU A 620 1.52 23.22 25.75
N ALA A 621 2.75 23.62 26.07
CA ALA A 621 3.18 24.98 25.77
C ALA A 621 3.55 25.05 24.28
N PRO A 622 3.20 26.14 23.56
CA PRO A 622 3.56 26.27 22.16
C PRO A 622 5.07 26.20 21.95
N PRO A 623 5.54 25.75 20.77
CA PRO A 623 6.96 25.67 20.49
C PRO A 623 7.64 27.05 20.55
N VAL A 624 8.88 27.06 21.01
CA VAL A 624 9.74 28.26 21.02
C VAL A 624 10.41 28.39 19.66
N PHE A 625 10.16 29.50 18.99
CA PHE A 625 10.69 29.79 17.66
C PHE A 625 11.92 30.70 17.71
N VAL A 626 13.00 30.28 17.07
CA VAL A 626 14.26 31.04 16.99
C VAL A 626 14.71 31.18 15.54
N ILE A 627 15.06 32.39 15.12
CA ILE A 627 15.67 32.62 13.80
C ILE A 627 17.18 32.48 13.97
N ASP A 628 17.77 31.50 13.26
CA ASP A 628 19.22 31.30 13.13
C ASP A 628 19.85 32.31 12.15
#